data_AF-A0A5S5MFC9-F1
#
_entry.id   AF-A0A5S5MFC9-F1
#
_cell.length_a   1.000
_cell.length_b   1.000
_cell.length_c   1.000
_cell.angle_alpha   90.00
_cell.angle_beta   90.00
_cell.angle_gamma   90.00
#
_symmetry.space_group_name_H-M   'P 1'
#
loop_
_entity.id
_entity.type
_entity.pdbx_description
1 polymer ?
#
loop_
_entity_poly.entity_id
_entity_poly.type
_entity_poly.pdbx_seq_one_letter_code
_entity_poly.pdbx_strand_id
1 'polypeptide(L)'
;MTVLSRYAAVFFAVMVLATFLPRFFWQAAEGQRNRITIFYSPVSGEFLIHEQNAYGQDFYRTEEGRELDQKDFARLQPFRYARDLVQWGEMPDEIHGVKVEPEKLPLSVQHIFLRPRSLDGPEIPLYFVMEAASGFVDLEMPGEVMRISGSQVEFIRTSDNTVLKEKSLLFTESFLAAGFHFPAQKAWAKTSTRKPFDWGWFLLDAEDKLFHLIQVKGQPRIRSVLKDFAPGVRYVQVEEHPGRHAYGFLVDRKGGVHRMNYPDYSLTLLPVKNYKPSTMRLTWRRDPLVHHYTVEERDALSVTITDHRDQVIREIRMDLSPLRSESARKAEAFLFPFSIFQSMPDSAYLTLRISWNNDFPLLRAMGIFTVLGFFVLWRRWRGRSLKESPLDLLVLAACGFPGLLALLWAGHLPGQRQAERRSA
;
A
#
# COMPACT_ATOMS: atom_id res chain seq x y z
N MET A 1 28.67 -31.74 -17.13
CA MET A 1 27.28 -31.58 -16.64
C MET A 1 26.45 -32.77 -17.10
N THR A 2 25.74 -33.44 -16.20
CA THR A 2 24.68 -34.39 -16.58
C THR A 2 23.52 -33.61 -17.20
N VAL A 3 22.70 -34.25 -18.04
CA VAL A 3 21.51 -33.65 -18.67
C VAL A 3 20.61 -32.97 -17.63
N LEU A 4 20.41 -33.62 -16.48
CA LEU A 4 19.62 -33.09 -15.37
C LEU A 4 20.22 -31.81 -14.78
N SER A 5 21.53 -31.80 -14.51
CA SER A 5 22.22 -30.62 -13.95
C SER A 5 22.13 -29.39 -14.86
N ARG A 6 22.19 -29.59 -16.19
CA ARG A 6 22.03 -28.52 -17.18
C ARG A 6 20.61 -27.95 -17.14
N TYR A 7 19.57 -28.79 -17.20
CA TYR A 7 18.20 -28.28 -17.21
C TYR A 7 17.78 -27.67 -15.87
N ALA A 8 18.33 -28.14 -14.74
CA ALA A 8 18.20 -27.46 -13.46
C ALA A 8 18.81 -26.04 -13.53
N ALA A 9 20.04 -25.91 -14.05
CA ALA A 9 20.68 -24.60 -14.21
C ALA A 9 19.91 -23.67 -15.17
N VAL A 10 19.40 -24.20 -16.29
CA VAL A 10 18.54 -23.45 -17.23
C VAL A 10 17.25 -22.99 -16.55
N PHE A 11 16.59 -23.87 -15.78
CA PHE A 11 15.38 -23.53 -15.03
C PHE A 11 15.63 -22.38 -14.05
N PHE A 12 16.69 -22.47 -13.23
CA PHE A 12 17.06 -21.39 -12.32
C PHE A 12 17.40 -20.09 -13.06
N ALA A 13 18.15 -20.16 -14.15
CA ALA A 13 18.47 -19.00 -14.97
C ALA A 13 17.20 -18.35 -15.55
N VAL A 14 16.25 -19.13 -16.05
CA VAL A 14 14.95 -18.62 -16.53
C VAL A 14 14.17 -17.96 -15.39
N MET A 15 14.12 -18.55 -14.20
CA MET A 15 13.42 -17.93 -13.06
C MET A 15 14.03 -16.57 -12.69
N VAL A 16 15.35 -16.47 -12.65
CA VAL A 16 16.07 -15.20 -12.38
C VAL A 16 15.78 -14.20 -13.48
N LEU A 17 15.97 -14.56 -14.75
CA LEU A 17 15.75 -13.66 -15.88
C LEU A 17 14.30 -13.20 -15.98
N ALA A 18 13.32 -14.10 -15.84
CA ALA A 18 11.90 -13.75 -15.87
C ALA A 18 11.45 -12.89 -14.67
N THR A 19 12.24 -12.85 -13.60
CA THR A 19 11.98 -11.96 -12.45
C THR A 19 12.61 -10.58 -12.65
N PHE A 20 13.88 -10.52 -13.10
CA PHE A 20 14.66 -9.29 -13.10
C PHE A 20 14.67 -8.54 -14.44
N LEU A 21 14.70 -9.24 -15.58
CA LEU A 21 14.80 -8.60 -16.90
C LEU A 21 13.59 -7.69 -17.21
N PRO A 22 12.34 -8.14 -16.95
CA PRO A 22 11.17 -7.25 -17.10
C PRO A 22 11.23 -6.03 -16.19
N ARG A 23 11.78 -6.16 -14.97
CA ARG A 23 11.94 -5.03 -14.03
C ARG A 23 12.93 -4.00 -14.55
N PHE A 24 14.10 -4.45 -15.03
CA PHE A 24 15.08 -3.55 -15.63
C PHE A 24 14.56 -2.91 -16.92
N PHE A 25 13.84 -3.67 -17.74
CA PHE A 25 13.16 -3.13 -18.91
C PHE A 25 12.22 -1.98 -18.52
N TRP A 26 11.36 -2.18 -17.52
CA TRP A 26 10.47 -1.13 -17.06
C TRP A 26 11.21 0.03 -16.40
N GLN A 27 12.28 -0.20 -15.65
CA GLN A 27 13.10 0.91 -15.12
C GLN A 27 13.72 1.76 -16.23
N ALA A 28 14.07 1.16 -17.38
CA ALA A 28 14.61 1.89 -18.52
C ALA A 28 13.52 2.51 -19.43
N ALA A 29 12.36 1.87 -19.53
CA ALA A 29 11.27 2.25 -20.42
C ALA A 29 10.23 3.16 -19.76
N GLU A 30 10.08 3.12 -18.43
CA GLU A 30 9.26 4.06 -17.67
C GLU A 30 9.94 5.42 -17.72
N GLY A 31 9.42 6.31 -18.56
CA GLY A 31 9.62 7.73 -18.35
C GLY A 31 9.10 8.09 -16.96
N GLN A 32 9.85 8.90 -16.22
CA GLN A 32 9.36 9.42 -14.94
C GLN A 32 8.13 10.27 -15.22
N ARG A 33 6.98 9.75 -14.78
CA ARG A 33 5.73 10.48 -14.89
C ARG A 33 5.76 11.66 -13.93
N ASN A 34 5.27 12.81 -14.38
CA ASN A 34 5.09 13.95 -13.50
C ASN A 34 4.16 13.57 -12.34
N ARG A 35 4.63 13.79 -11.12
CA ARG A 35 3.84 13.55 -9.92
C ARG A 35 2.87 14.70 -9.75
N ILE A 36 1.59 14.42 -9.87
CA ILE A 36 0.56 15.44 -9.74
C ILE A 36 -0.15 15.30 -8.39
N THR A 37 -0.33 16.42 -7.69
CA THR A 37 -1.12 16.53 -6.48
C THR A 37 -2.13 17.66 -6.65
N ILE A 38 -3.39 17.40 -6.31
CA ILE A 38 -4.44 18.43 -6.29
C ILE A 38 -4.67 18.86 -4.85
N PHE A 39 -4.80 20.17 -4.66
CA PHE A 39 -5.16 20.80 -3.40
C PHE A 39 -6.36 21.70 -3.61
N TYR A 40 -7.04 22.04 -2.52
CA TYR A 40 -8.09 23.06 -2.52
C TYR A 40 -7.63 24.28 -1.73
N SER A 41 -7.84 25.46 -2.31
CA SER A 41 -7.52 26.75 -1.71
C SER A 41 -8.68 27.21 -0.82
N PRO A 42 -8.53 27.26 0.52
CA PRO A 42 -9.54 27.86 1.38
C PRO A 42 -9.65 29.37 1.23
N VAL A 43 -8.76 30.04 0.46
CA VAL A 43 -8.77 31.49 0.26
C VAL A 43 -9.55 31.87 -1.00
N SER A 44 -9.31 31.17 -2.10
CA SER A 44 -9.95 31.45 -3.40
C SER A 44 -11.13 30.53 -3.71
N GLY A 45 -11.26 29.39 -3.04
CA GLY A 45 -12.30 28.40 -3.32
C GLY A 45 -12.07 27.56 -4.59
N GLU A 46 -10.86 27.60 -5.15
CA GLU A 46 -10.46 26.90 -6.36
C GLU A 46 -9.54 25.70 -6.07
N PHE A 47 -9.46 24.76 -7.01
CA PHE A 47 -8.43 23.73 -6.97
C PHE A 47 -7.08 24.27 -7.45
N LEU A 48 -6.02 23.81 -6.81
CA LEU A 48 -4.63 24.12 -7.14
C LEU A 48 -3.92 22.82 -7.50
N ILE A 49 -3.18 22.82 -8.60
CA ILE A 49 -2.48 21.67 -9.12
C ILE A 49 -0.98 21.91 -8.91
N HIS A 50 -0.35 21.00 -8.18
CA HIS A 50 1.10 20.92 -8.07
C HIS A 50 1.58 19.72 -8.88
N GLU A 51 2.41 20.00 -9.87
CA GLU A 51 2.99 19.01 -10.76
C GLU A 51 4.50 19.05 -10.60
N GLN A 52 5.10 17.91 -10.23
CA GLN A 52 6.54 17.77 -10.15
C GLN A 52 7.02 16.90 -11.30
N ASN A 53 7.91 17.42 -12.13
CA ASN A 53 8.42 16.67 -13.27
C ASN A 53 9.47 15.62 -12.88
N ALA A 54 9.87 14.82 -13.87
CA ALA A 54 10.95 13.84 -13.76
C ALA A 54 12.23 14.39 -13.09
N TYR A 55 12.62 15.60 -13.47
CA TYR A 55 13.84 16.26 -12.98
C TYR A 55 13.67 16.91 -11.60
N GLY A 56 12.52 16.72 -10.94
CA GLY A 56 12.21 17.30 -9.63
C GLY A 56 11.83 18.78 -9.66
N GLN A 57 11.56 19.35 -10.84
CA GLN A 57 11.10 20.74 -10.95
C GLN A 57 9.60 20.80 -10.64
N ASP A 58 9.22 21.78 -9.83
CA ASP A 58 7.84 22.00 -9.41
C ASP A 58 7.15 23.04 -10.27
N PHE A 59 5.93 22.73 -10.68
CA PHE A 59 5.03 23.62 -11.41
C PHE A 59 3.74 23.74 -10.62
N TYR A 60 3.30 24.97 -10.38
CA TYR A 60 2.08 25.27 -9.65
C TYR A 60 1.12 25.99 -10.58
N ARG A 61 -0.14 25.56 -10.59
CA ARG A 61 -1.18 26.22 -11.39
C ARG A 61 -2.54 26.15 -10.73
N THR A 62 -3.41 27.10 -11.06
CA THR A 62 -4.84 27.02 -10.72
C THR A 62 -5.54 25.98 -11.61
N GLU A 63 -6.77 25.62 -11.24
CA GLU A 63 -7.68 24.82 -12.05
C GLU A 63 -7.90 25.41 -13.46
N GLU A 64 -7.92 26.74 -13.56
CA GLU A 64 -8.06 27.47 -14.82
C GLU A 64 -6.76 27.52 -15.66
N GLY A 65 -5.66 26.97 -15.12
CA GLY A 65 -4.36 26.90 -15.81
C GLY A 65 -3.46 28.12 -15.62
N ARG A 66 -3.80 29.06 -14.75
CA ARG A 66 -2.91 30.19 -14.40
C ARG A 66 -1.70 29.66 -13.64
N GLU A 67 -0.50 29.88 -14.16
CA GLU A 67 0.74 29.55 -13.45
C GLU A 67 0.90 30.40 -12.19
N LEU A 68 1.42 29.77 -11.15
CA LEU A 68 1.68 30.38 -9.85
C LEU A 68 3.16 30.20 -9.52
N ASP A 69 3.75 31.20 -8.89
CA ASP A 69 5.02 30.99 -8.20
C ASP A 69 4.78 30.22 -6.88
N GLN A 70 5.87 29.79 -6.25
CA GLN A 70 5.79 29.02 -5.00
C GLN A 70 5.18 29.82 -3.84
N LYS A 71 5.41 31.14 -3.78
CA LYS A 71 4.89 32.00 -2.70
C LYS A 71 3.39 32.21 -2.85
N ASP A 72 2.92 32.49 -4.05
CA ASP A 72 1.50 32.63 -4.37
C ASP A 72 0.74 31.34 -4.11
N PHE A 73 1.33 30.20 -4.48
CA PHE A 73 0.76 28.89 -4.14
C PHE A 73 0.64 28.69 -2.62
N ALA A 74 1.65 29.09 -1.85
CA ALA A 74 1.65 28.99 -0.39
C ALA A 74 0.60 29.93 0.27
N ARG A 75 0.46 31.16 -0.22
CA ARG A 75 -0.55 32.13 0.24
C ARG A 75 -1.98 31.62 0.08
N LEU A 76 -2.24 30.84 -0.96
CA LEU A 76 -3.54 30.22 -1.20
C LEU A 76 -3.79 28.97 -0.34
N GLN A 77 -2.79 28.48 0.39
CA GLN A 77 -2.90 27.31 1.28
C GLN A 77 -2.41 27.58 2.71
N PRO A 78 -3.01 28.55 3.41
CA PRO A 78 -2.50 29.05 4.68
C PRO A 78 -2.44 27.98 5.79
N PHE A 79 -3.38 27.03 5.83
CA PHE A 79 -3.33 25.94 6.81
C PHE A 79 -2.25 24.90 6.52
N ARG A 80 -1.69 24.88 5.31
CA ARG A 80 -0.56 24.00 4.95
C ARG A 80 0.78 24.69 5.20
N TYR A 81 0.89 25.94 4.77
CA TYR A 81 2.12 26.73 4.80
C TYR A 81 2.16 27.73 5.95
N ALA A 82 1.43 27.47 7.04
CA ALA A 82 1.31 28.40 8.16
C ALA A 82 2.66 28.85 8.73
N ARG A 83 3.65 27.93 8.80
CA ARG A 83 4.99 28.27 9.28
C ARG A 83 5.69 29.28 8.37
N ASP A 84 5.63 29.05 7.07
CA ASP A 84 6.26 29.92 6.08
C ASP A 84 5.56 31.29 6.03
N LEU A 85 4.22 31.31 6.07
CA LEU A 85 3.45 32.56 6.08
C LEU A 85 3.64 33.38 7.35
N VAL A 86 3.74 32.74 8.53
CA VAL A 86 4.08 33.43 9.78
C VAL A 86 5.48 34.04 9.67
N GLN A 87 6.46 33.30 9.14
CA GLN A 87 7.82 33.81 8.94
C GLN A 87 7.84 34.99 7.96
N TRP A 88 6.98 35.00 6.94
CA TRP A 88 6.86 36.10 5.98
C TRP A 88 6.01 37.26 6.50
N GLY A 89 5.34 37.12 7.64
CA GLY A 89 4.39 38.12 8.15
C GLY A 89 3.11 38.23 7.30
N GLU A 90 2.76 37.17 6.57
CA GLU A 90 1.65 37.12 5.60
C GLU A 90 0.55 36.14 6.02
N MET A 91 0.58 35.65 7.26
CA MET A 91 -0.47 34.78 7.77
C MET A 91 -1.79 35.56 7.91
N PRO A 92 -2.89 35.13 7.29
CA PRO A 92 -4.17 35.82 7.42
C PRO A 92 -4.72 35.64 8.85
N ASP A 93 -5.26 36.71 9.43
CA ASP A 93 -5.91 36.67 10.75
C ASP A 93 -7.27 35.93 10.72
N GLU A 94 -7.96 35.96 9.58
CA GLU A 94 -9.28 35.39 9.37
C GLU A 94 -9.47 34.90 7.94
N ILE A 95 -10.13 33.75 7.76
CA ILE A 95 -10.54 33.23 6.46
C ILE A 95 -12.00 32.79 6.56
N HIS A 96 -12.87 33.35 5.71
CA HIS A 96 -14.31 33.03 5.66
C HIS A 96 -15.02 33.07 7.04
N GLY A 97 -14.74 34.08 7.88
CA GLY A 97 -15.36 34.18 9.21
C GLY A 97 -14.67 33.38 10.31
N VAL A 98 -13.65 32.58 9.98
CA VAL A 98 -12.93 31.74 10.93
C VAL A 98 -11.56 32.35 11.23
N LYS A 99 -11.36 32.72 12.49
CA LYS A 99 -10.07 33.19 12.98
C LYS A 99 -9.01 32.13 12.82
N VAL A 100 -7.86 32.53 12.28
CA VAL A 100 -6.74 31.62 12.09
C VAL A 100 -5.71 31.86 13.19
N GLU A 101 -5.51 30.84 14.01
CA GLU A 101 -4.52 30.86 15.08
C GLU A 101 -3.44 29.82 14.75
N PRO A 102 -2.28 30.22 14.22
CA PRO A 102 -1.24 29.29 13.77
C PRO A 102 -0.82 28.27 14.82
N GLU A 103 -0.78 28.70 16.08
CA GLU A 103 -0.43 27.87 17.24
C GLU A 103 -1.44 26.75 17.50
N LYS A 104 -2.71 26.93 17.13
CA LYS A 104 -3.79 25.95 17.29
C LYS A 104 -3.95 25.01 16.09
N LEU A 105 -3.32 25.32 14.94
CA LEU A 105 -3.42 24.48 13.73
C LEU A 105 -3.02 23.01 13.94
N PRO A 106 -1.99 22.66 14.74
CA PRO A 106 -1.67 21.26 15.02
C PRO A 106 -2.81 20.47 15.72
N LEU A 107 -3.76 21.15 16.35
CA LEU A 107 -4.92 20.51 17.00
C LEU A 107 -6.11 20.33 16.06
N SER A 108 -6.20 21.13 14.99
CA SER A 108 -7.33 21.13 14.05
C SER A 108 -7.02 20.40 12.74
N VAL A 109 -5.79 20.53 12.23
CA VAL A 109 -5.33 19.91 11.00
C VAL A 109 -4.97 18.46 11.24
N GLN A 110 -5.67 17.54 10.57
CA GLN A 110 -5.45 16.10 10.69
C GLN A 110 -5.24 15.47 9.32
N HIS A 111 -4.46 14.41 9.26
CA HIS A 111 -4.18 13.67 8.03
C HIS A 111 -4.21 12.17 8.29
N ILE A 112 -4.97 11.42 7.50
CA ILE A 112 -5.06 9.97 7.57
C ILE A 112 -4.87 9.40 6.16
N PHE A 113 -4.09 8.33 6.07
CA PHE A 113 -3.91 7.56 4.84
C PHE A 113 -4.47 6.16 5.00
N LEU A 114 -5.35 5.77 4.10
CA LEU A 114 -5.82 4.41 3.96
C LEU A 114 -5.22 3.81 2.68
N ARG A 115 -4.38 2.79 2.86
CA ARG A 115 -3.68 2.10 1.76
C ARG A 115 -4.21 0.68 1.63
N PRO A 116 -4.37 0.15 0.41
CA PRO A 116 -4.79 -1.24 0.19
C PRO A 116 -4.02 -2.27 1.00
N ARG A 117 -2.70 -2.10 1.04
CA ARG A 117 -1.77 -2.98 1.76
C ARG A 117 -2.05 -3.07 3.27
N SER A 118 -2.69 -2.07 3.86
CA SER A 118 -3.01 -2.04 5.30
C SER A 118 -4.16 -2.97 5.67
N LEU A 119 -5.08 -3.27 4.75
CA LEU A 119 -6.34 -3.95 5.08
C LEU A 119 -6.17 -5.45 5.34
N ASP A 120 -5.33 -6.10 4.54
CA ASP A 120 -5.19 -7.56 4.50
C ASP A 120 -3.73 -7.98 4.69
N GLY A 121 -2.98 -7.28 5.53
CA GLY A 121 -1.61 -7.69 5.87
C GLY A 121 -1.54 -8.91 6.76
N PRO A 122 -0.41 -9.65 6.76
CA PRO A 122 -0.19 -10.70 7.74
C PRO A 122 -0.14 -10.06 9.14
N GLU A 123 -1.02 -10.50 10.02
CA GLU A 123 -1.07 -10.05 11.42
C GLU A 123 -0.25 -11.00 12.30
N ILE A 124 0.62 -10.44 13.13
CA ILE A 124 1.29 -11.19 14.20
C ILE A 124 0.39 -11.04 15.44
N PRO A 125 -0.17 -12.12 16.02
CA PRO A 125 -1.14 -12.05 17.11
C PRO A 125 -0.48 -11.77 18.47
N LEU A 126 0.35 -10.72 18.52
CA LEU A 126 1.04 -10.21 19.69
C LEU A 126 0.79 -8.71 19.78
N TYR A 127 0.13 -8.29 20.86
CA TYR A 127 -0.45 -6.97 20.99
C TYR A 127 0.15 -6.26 22.20
N PHE A 128 0.79 -5.12 21.97
CA PHE A 128 1.30 -4.29 23.05
C PHE A 128 0.19 -3.40 23.60
N VAL A 129 -0.24 -3.66 24.82
CA VAL A 129 -1.26 -2.86 25.51
C VAL A 129 -0.55 -1.79 26.34
N MET A 130 -0.54 -0.56 25.84
CA MET A 130 0.06 0.57 26.54
C MET A 130 -0.86 1.07 27.66
N GLU A 131 -0.27 1.74 28.66
CA GLU A 131 -1.02 2.36 29.74
C GLU A 131 -1.54 3.73 29.31
N ALA A 132 -2.86 3.87 29.14
CA ALA A 132 -3.48 5.09 28.64
C ALA A 132 -3.49 6.23 29.67
N ALA A 133 -3.29 5.93 30.95
CA ALA A 133 -3.23 6.90 32.04
C ALA A 133 -1.97 6.71 32.91
N SER A 134 -0.80 6.71 32.28
CA SER A 134 0.49 6.50 32.95
C SER A 134 0.86 7.65 33.89
N GLY A 135 0.27 8.84 33.69
CA GLY A 135 0.64 10.07 34.40
C GLY A 135 1.89 10.76 33.82
N PHE A 136 2.57 10.11 32.88
CA PHE A 136 3.69 10.67 32.12
C PHE A 136 3.21 11.23 30.78
N VAL A 137 3.97 12.20 30.26
CA VAL A 137 3.69 12.80 28.94
C VAL A 137 3.96 11.78 27.82
N ASP A 138 5.03 11.01 27.96
CA ASP A 138 5.41 9.98 26.99
C ASP A 138 4.78 8.64 27.34
N LEU A 139 4.37 7.91 26.30
CA LEU A 139 3.94 6.52 26.44
C LEU A 139 5.16 5.61 26.51
N GLU A 140 5.12 4.65 27.42
CA GLU A 140 6.16 3.64 27.57
C GLU A 140 5.80 2.36 26.83
N MET A 141 6.82 1.73 26.25
CA MET A 141 6.66 0.43 25.65
C MET A 141 6.55 -0.63 26.74
N PRO A 142 5.45 -1.40 26.83
CA PRO A 142 5.33 -2.44 27.86
C PRO A 142 6.35 -3.56 27.65
N GLY A 143 6.91 -4.09 28.74
CA GLY A 143 7.83 -5.25 28.76
C GLY A 143 7.13 -6.60 28.56
N GLU A 144 5.91 -6.58 28.05
CA GLU A 144 5.00 -7.70 27.93
C GLU A 144 4.10 -7.52 26.71
N VAL A 145 3.69 -8.63 26.12
CA VAL A 145 2.78 -8.68 24.97
C VAL A 145 1.53 -9.45 25.34
N MET A 146 0.38 -8.96 24.92
CA MET A 146 -0.89 -9.65 25.02
C MET A 146 -1.07 -10.55 23.80
N ARG A 147 -1.46 -11.80 24.03
CA ARG A 147 -1.92 -12.75 23.03
C ARG A 147 -3.36 -13.12 23.34
N ILE A 148 -4.22 -13.13 22.33
CA ILE A 148 -5.61 -13.57 22.46
C ILE A 148 -5.75 -14.84 21.63
N SER A 149 -5.69 -16.01 22.29
CA SER A 149 -5.69 -17.30 21.60
C SER A 149 -6.58 -18.31 22.31
N GLY A 150 -7.21 -19.20 21.52
CA GLY A 150 -8.09 -20.23 22.05
C GLY A 150 -9.29 -19.61 22.77
N SER A 151 -9.31 -19.70 24.10
CA SER A 151 -10.39 -19.24 24.97
C SER A 151 -9.98 -18.22 26.04
N GLN A 152 -8.77 -17.65 25.97
CA GLN A 152 -8.27 -16.74 26.99
C GLN A 152 -7.33 -15.64 26.46
N VAL A 153 -7.09 -14.65 27.32
CA VAL A 153 -6.05 -13.62 27.14
C VAL A 153 -4.81 -14.05 27.91
N GLU A 154 -3.65 -13.98 27.29
CA GLU A 154 -2.35 -14.26 27.91
C GLU A 154 -1.42 -13.06 27.78
N PHE A 155 -0.80 -12.67 28.88
CA PHE A 155 0.30 -11.71 28.89
C PHE A 155 1.62 -12.45 29.01
N ILE A 156 2.51 -12.27 28.04
CA ILE A 156 3.81 -12.92 27.96
C ILE A 156 4.88 -11.85 28.17
N ARG A 157 5.73 -12.02 29.18
CA ARG A 157 6.88 -11.12 29.40
C ARG A 157 7.90 -11.30 28.28
N THR A 158 8.34 -10.20 27.67
CA THR A 158 9.22 -10.26 26.49
C THR A 158 10.66 -10.64 26.82
N SER A 159 11.10 -10.48 28.08
CA SER A 159 12.48 -10.78 28.50
C SER A 159 12.78 -12.28 28.63
N ASP A 160 11.80 -13.07 29.05
CA ASP A 160 11.98 -14.49 29.40
C ASP A 160 10.85 -15.42 28.88
N ASN A 161 9.89 -14.88 28.14
CA ASN A 161 8.71 -15.58 27.62
C ASN A 161 7.79 -16.20 28.70
N THR A 162 7.86 -15.72 29.95
CA THR A 162 6.99 -16.19 31.03
C THR A 162 5.57 -15.64 30.90
N VAL A 163 4.57 -16.49 31.12
CA VAL A 163 3.17 -16.07 31.19
C VAL A 163 2.85 -15.43 32.54
N LEU A 164 2.35 -14.20 32.50
CA LEU A 164 1.91 -13.43 33.66
C LEU A 164 0.48 -13.83 34.05
N LYS A 165 0.35 -14.89 34.85
CA LYS A 165 -0.94 -15.55 35.15
C LYS A 165 -2.00 -14.61 35.74
N GLU A 166 -1.64 -13.79 36.73
CA GLU A 166 -2.59 -12.88 37.40
C GLU A 166 -3.17 -11.84 36.44
N LYS A 167 -2.29 -11.18 35.66
CA LYS A 167 -2.72 -10.20 34.64
C LYS A 167 -3.54 -10.85 33.53
N SER A 168 -3.14 -12.06 33.11
CA SER A 168 -3.86 -12.85 32.09
C SER A 168 -5.28 -13.18 32.53
N LEU A 169 -5.44 -13.62 33.79
CA LEU A 169 -6.75 -13.92 34.36
C LEU A 169 -7.63 -12.65 34.44
N LEU A 170 -7.08 -11.54 34.96
CA LEU A 170 -7.78 -10.26 35.08
C LEU A 170 -8.35 -9.78 33.72
N PHE A 171 -7.54 -9.84 32.67
CA PHE A 171 -7.99 -9.45 31.32
C PHE A 171 -8.99 -10.45 30.76
N THR A 172 -8.79 -11.75 30.97
CA THR A 172 -9.72 -12.79 30.50
C THR A 172 -11.11 -12.62 31.12
N GLU A 173 -11.20 -12.43 32.44
CA GLU A 173 -12.46 -12.19 33.13
C GLU A 173 -13.16 -10.92 32.64
N SER A 174 -12.39 -9.86 32.39
CA SER A 174 -12.93 -8.59 31.87
C SER A 174 -13.49 -8.74 30.45
N PHE A 175 -12.84 -9.54 29.60
CA PHE A 175 -13.32 -9.85 28.25
C PHE A 175 -14.63 -10.65 28.31
N LEU A 176 -14.69 -11.69 29.14
CA LEU A 176 -15.88 -12.51 29.34
C LEU A 176 -17.04 -11.68 29.89
N ALA A 177 -16.78 -10.81 30.88
CA ALA A 177 -17.78 -9.92 31.45
C ALA A 177 -18.34 -8.91 30.43
N ALA A 178 -17.53 -8.49 29.46
CA ALA A 178 -17.98 -7.65 28.35
C ALA A 178 -18.73 -8.41 27.26
N GLY A 179 -18.77 -9.75 27.31
CA GLY A 179 -19.41 -10.62 26.32
C GLY A 179 -18.56 -10.87 25.08
N PHE A 180 -17.23 -10.83 25.20
CA PHE A 180 -16.30 -11.13 24.10
C PHE A 180 -16.23 -12.64 23.83
N HIS A 181 -16.33 -13.04 22.56
CA HIS A 181 -16.18 -14.43 22.14
C HIS A 181 -14.80 -14.69 21.56
N PHE A 182 -14.04 -15.58 22.21
CA PHE A 182 -12.70 -15.96 21.76
C PHE A 182 -12.73 -16.94 20.57
N PRO A 183 -11.67 -16.98 19.74
CA PRO A 183 -10.49 -16.11 19.75
C PRO A 183 -10.75 -14.74 19.09
N ALA A 184 -9.81 -13.80 19.22
CA ALA A 184 -9.84 -12.59 18.41
C ALA A 184 -9.53 -12.93 16.95
N GLN A 185 -10.36 -12.45 16.03
CA GLN A 185 -10.13 -12.59 14.60
C GLN A 185 -9.12 -11.58 14.08
N LYS A 186 -9.23 -10.33 14.55
CA LYS A 186 -8.38 -9.20 14.16
C LYS A 186 -8.22 -8.22 15.30
N ALA A 187 -7.13 -7.47 15.30
CA ALA A 187 -6.85 -6.46 16.29
C ALA A 187 -6.14 -5.26 15.66
N TRP A 188 -6.63 -4.05 15.93
CA TRP A 188 -6.10 -2.82 15.37
C TRP A 188 -5.78 -1.79 16.45
N ALA A 189 -4.57 -1.25 16.39
CA ALA A 189 -4.10 -0.16 17.23
C ALA A 189 -2.95 0.56 16.53
N LYS A 190 -2.66 1.78 16.97
CA LYS A 190 -1.40 2.45 16.63
C LYS A 190 -0.35 2.05 17.67
N THR A 191 0.66 1.30 17.30
CA THR A 191 1.63 0.72 18.27
C THR A 191 2.85 1.60 18.57
N SER A 192 2.85 2.86 18.12
CA SER A 192 3.94 3.80 18.38
C SER A 192 3.82 4.44 19.76
N THR A 193 4.94 4.61 20.46
CA THR A 193 5.01 5.39 21.72
C THR A 193 5.06 6.90 21.50
N ARG A 194 5.29 7.37 20.26
CA ARG A 194 5.39 8.80 19.91
C ARG A 194 4.04 9.52 19.76
N LYS A 195 2.94 8.80 20.00
CA LYS A 195 1.59 9.34 19.91
C LYS A 195 1.25 10.10 21.20
N PRO A 196 0.38 11.11 21.15
CA PRO A 196 0.08 11.97 22.30
C PRO A 196 -0.70 11.28 23.44
N PHE A 197 -1.37 10.17 23.13
CA PHE A 197 -2.11 9.33 24.09
C PHE A 197 -2.40 7.98 23.44
N ASP A 198 -2.85 7.00 24.22
CA ASP A 198 -3.22 5.67 23.75
C ASP A 198 -4.75 5.51 23.67
N TRP A 199 -5.28 5.23 22.48
CA TRP A 199 -6.65 4.74 22.32
C TRP A 199 -6.76 3.23 22.53
N GLY A 200 -5.66 2.53 22.74
CA GLY A 200 -5.65 1.09 22.91
C GLY A 200 -6.05 0.36 21.63
N TRP A 201 -6.80 -0.72 21.80
CA TRP A 201 -7.05 -1.71 20.76
C TRP A 201 -8.53 -1.79 20.38
N PHE A 202 -8.80 -1.82 19.08
CA PHE A 202 -10.07 -2.29 18.54
C PHE A 202 -9.93 -3.75 18.15
N LEU A 203 -10.76 -4.61 18.75
CA LEU A 203 -10.69 -6.06 18.64
C LEU A 203 -11.95 -6.59 17.97
N LEU A 204 -11.79 -7.43 16.95
CA LEU A 204 -12.89 -8.17 16.36
C LEU A 204 -12.93 -9.57 16.98
N ASP A 205 -14.03 -9.91 17.65
CA ASP A 205 -14.21 -11.21 18.31
C ASP A 205 -14.61 -12.30 17.30
N ALA A 206 -14.79 -13.55 17.76
CA ALA A 206 -15.16 -14.69 16.92
C ALA A 206 -16.57 -14.61 16.29
N GLU A 207 -17.42 -13.70 16.76
CA GLU A 207 -18.79 -13.48 16.27
C GLU A 207 -18.92 -12.19 15.45
N ASP A 208 -17.81 -11.65 14.95
CA ASP A 208 -17.75 -10.39 14.18
C ASP A 208 -18.21 -9.15 14.96
N LYS A 209 -18.17 -9.18 16.31
CA LYS A 209 -18.47 -8.03 17.16
C LYS A 209 -17.20 -7.22 17.45
N LEU A 210 -17.31 -5.91 17.33
CA LEU A 210 -16.20 -4.99 17.61
C LEU A 210 -16.17 -4.61 19.08
N PHE A 211 -14.97 -4.65 19.67
CA PHE A 211 -14.71 -4.24 21.05
C PHE A 211 -13.61 -3.19 21.08
N HIS A 212 -13.69 -2.28 22.03
CA HIS A 212 -12.66 -1.30 22.33
C HIS A 212 -12.04 -1.61 23.69
N LEU A 213 -10.74 -1.90 23.71
CA LEU A 213 -9.93 -2.20 24.87
C LEU A 213 -8.94 -1.07 25.14
N ILE A 214 -8.95 -0.54 26.36
CA ILE A 214 -7.88 0.32 26.89
C ILE A 214 -7.38 -0.23 28.23
N GLN A 215 -6.15 0.10 28.59
CA GLN A 215 -5.64 -0.12 29.95
C GLN A 215 -5.57 1.21 30.68
N VAL A 216 -6.15 1.27 31.89
CA VAL A 216 -6.14 2.46 32.75
C VAL A 216 -5.69 2.05 34.14
N LYS A 217 -4.53 2.55 34.57
CA LYS A 217 -3.88 2.21 35.85
C LYS A 217 -3.76 0.70 36.07
N GLY A 218 -3.31 -0.02 35.04
CA GLY A 218 -3.16 -1.47 35.04
C GLY A 218 -4.47 -2.26 34.90
N GLN A 219 -5.63 -1.59 34.91
CA GLN A 219 -6.93 -2.25 34.81
C GLN A 219 -7.43 -2.25 33.36
N PRO A 220 -7.87 -3.41 32.83
CA PRO A 220 -8.50 -3.48 31.51
C PRO A 220 -9.88 -2.79 31.54
N ARG A 221 -10.17 -2.00 30.51
CA ARG A 221 -11.52 -1.52 30.21
C ARG A 221 -11.85 -1.93 28.80
N ILE A 222 -12.71 -2.93 28.68
CA ILE A 222 -13.21 -3.44 27.42
C ILE A 222 -14.72 -3.20 27.31
N ARG A 223 -15.18 -2.76 26.15
CA ARG A 223 -16.60 -2.59 25.85
C ARG A 223 -16.89 -2.95 24.40
N SER A 224 -18.04 -3.57 24.18
CA SER A 224 -18.57 -3.75 22.82
C SER A 224 -19.00 -2.39 22.26
N VAL A 225 -18.65 -2.16 20.99
CA VAL A 225 -18.98 -0.96 20.23
C VAL A 225 -19.64 -1.37 18.92
N LEU A 226 -20.47 -0.49 18.34
CA LEU A 226 -21.08 -0.73 17.01
C LEU A 226 -21.88 -2.04 16.90
N LYS A 227 -22.60 -2.44 17.95
CA LYS A 227 -23.32 -3.74 18.03
C LYS A 227 -24.21 -4.03 16.82
N ASP A 228 -24.86 -3.01 16.27
CA ASP A 228 -25.83 -3.15 15.17
C ASP A 228 -25.25 -2.75 13.80
N PHE A 229 -23.92 -2.75 13.65
CA PHE A 229 -23.28 -2.38 12.39
C PHE A 229 -23.38 -3.50 11.34
N ALA A 230 -24.54 -3.55 10.68
CA ALA A 230 -24.90 -4.57 9.69
C ALA A 230 -23.89 -4.81 8.55
N PRO A 231 -23.15 -3.80 8.03
CA PRO A 231 -22.13 -4.03 7.00
C PRO A 231 -20.96 -4.91 7.44
N GLY A 232 -20.74 -5.08 8.74
CA GLY A 232 -19.61 -5.83 9.30
C GLY A 232 -18.27 -5.09 9.15
N VAL A 233 -17.34 -5.36 10.06
CA VAL A 233 -16.04 -4.68 10.11
C VAL A 233 -15.00 -5.48 9.32
N ARG A 234 -14.26 -4.80 8.43
CA ARG A 234 -13.12 -5.40 7.70
C ARG A 234 -11.78 -4.93 8.24
N TYR A 235 -11.66 -3.64 8.56
CA TYR A 235 -10.43 -3.00 8.99
C TYR A 235 -10.73 -1.74 9.83
N VAL A 236 -9.90 -1.47 10.84
CA VAL A 236 -9.95 -0.22 11.61
C VAL A 236 -8.58 0.44 11.56
N GLN A 237 -8.52 1.68 11.05
CA GLN A 237 -7.35 2.55 11.16
C GLN A 237 -7.52 3.39 12.43
N VAL A 238 -6.70 3.15 13.44
CA VAL A 238 -6.72 3.92 14.70
C VAL A 238 -5.80 5.13 14.57
N GLU A 239 -6.29 6.31 14.96
CA GLU A 239 -5.52 7.55 14.91
C GLU A 239 -5.68 8.38 16.19
N GLU A 240 -4.62 8.45 17.00
CA GLU A 240 -4.56 9.33 18.18
C GLU A 240 -4.09 10.73 17.82
N HIS A 241 -5.00 11.50 17.22
CA HIS A 241 -4.76 12.92 16.96
C HIS A 241 -4.96 13.76 18.23
N PRO A 242 -4.09 14.73 18.56
CA PRO A 242 -4.22 15.57 19.77
C PRO A 242 -5.58 16.24 19.92
N GLY A 243 -6.21 16.64 18.80
CA GLY A 243 -7.53 17.27 18.80
C GLY A 243 -8.72 16.34 19.08
N ARG A 244 -8.52 15.01 19.15
CA ARG A 244 -9.55 14.01 19.53
C ARG A 244 -10.88 14.12 18.76
N HIS A 245 -10.83 14.39 17.46
CA HIS A 245 -12.03 14.54 16.62
C HIS A 245 -12.67 13.18 16.26
N ALA A 246 -11.85 12.13 16.14
CA ALA A 246 -12.28 10.78 15.78
C ALA A 246 -11.33 9.75 16.38
N TYR A 247 -11.81 8.51 16.57
CA TYR A 247 -10.96 7.36 16.85
C TYR A 247 -10.14 6.93 15.62
N GLY A 248 -10.64 7.24 14.43
CA GLY A 248 -10.01 6.96 13.14
C GLY A 248 -11.02 6.53 12.08
N PHE A 249 -10.63 5.61 11.19
CA PHE A 249 -11.48 5.11 10.12
C PHE A 249 -11.84 3.64 10.29
N LEU A 250 -13.06 3.29 9.89
CA LEU A 250 -13.55 1.93 9.79
C LEU A 250 -13.86 1.63 8.32
N VAL A 251 -13.30 0.54 7.82
CA VAL A 251 -13.66 -0.01 6.50
C VAL A 251 -14.60 -1.18 6.72
N ASP A 252 -15.75 -1.14 6.09
CA ASP A 252 -16.73 -2.22 6.15
C ASP A 252 -16.45 -3.33 5.13
N ARG A 253 -17.16 -4.47 5.25
CA ARG A 253 -16.98 -5.60 4.32
C ARG A 253 -17.50 -5.32 2.91
N LYS A 254 -18.36 -4.31 2.73
CA LYS A 254 -18.87 -3.87 1.42
C LYS A 254 -17.95 -2.85 0.73
N GLY A 255 -16.92 -2.37 1.42
CA GLY A 255 -15.94 -1.41 0.92
C GLY A 255 -16.23 0.05 1.26
N GLY A 256 -17.28 0.33 2.04
CA GLY A 256 -17.56 1.66 2.58
C GLY A 256 -16.51 2.05 3.63
N VAL A 257 -16.16 3.34 3.67
CA VAL A 257 -15.23 3.90 4.65
C VAL A 257 -15.99 4.88 5.53
N HIS A 258 -15.89 4.70 6.83
CA HIS A 258 -16.61 5.47 7.84
C HIS A 258 -15.62 6.15 8.77
N ARG A 259 -15.85 7.43 9.08
CA ARG A 259 -15.21 8.10 10.22
C ARG A 259 -15.88 7.65 11.50
N MET A 260 -15.09 7.12 12.43
CA MET A 260 -15.57 6.73 13.76
C MET A 260 -15.38 7.90 14.72
N ASN A 261 -16.47 8.63 14.97
CA ASN A 261 -16.42 9.88 15.72
C ASN A 261 -16.13 9.62 17.20
N TYR A 262 -15.40 10.55 17.80
CA TYR A 262 -15.18 10.60 19.24
C TYR A 262 -16.17 11.59 19.87
N PRO A 263 -16.76 11.31 21.04
CA PRO A 263 -16.50 10.14 21.91
C PRO A 263 -17.46 8.95 21.72
N ASP A 264 -18.51 9.11 20.91
CA ASP A 264 -19.70 8.26 20.93
C ASP A 264 -19.65 7.04 20.00
N TYR A 265 -18.59 6.87 19.21
CA TYR A 265 -18.45 5.85 18.18
C TYR A 265 -19.48 5.97 17.04
N SER A 266 -20.17 7.10 16.90
CA SER A 266 -21.04 7.30 15.74
C SER A 266 -20.22 7.20 14.44
N LEU A 267 -20.83 6.62 13.41
CA LEU A 267 -20.19 6.43 12.12
C LEU A 267 -20.70 7.45 11.12
N THR A 268 -19.78 8.17 10.49
CA THR A 268 -20.07 9.04 9.35
C THR A 268 -19.48 8.41 8.09
N LEU A 269 -20.33 8.04 7.13
CA LEU A 269 -19.89 7.53 5.84
C LEU A 269 -19.14 8.63 5.07
N LEU A 270 -17.93 8.34 4.60
CA LEU A 270 -17.15 9.30 3.83
C LEU A 270 -17.75 9.49 2.42
N PRO A 271 -17.79 10.72 1.89
CA PRO A 271 -18.40 11.05 0.60
C PRO A 271 -17.46 10.72 -0.58
N VAL A 272 -16.90 9.51 -0.60
CA VAL A 272 -15.98 9.05 -1.65
C VAL A 272 -16.70 8.13 -2.63
N LYS A 273 -16.73 8.52 -3.91
CA LYS A 273 -17.41 7.77 -4.97
C LYS A 273 -16.48 6.69 -5.56
N ASN A 274 -17.03 5.52 -5.87
CA ASN A 274 -16.34 4.41 -6.54
C ASN A 274 -15.05 3.92 -5.84
N TYR A 275 -14.85 4.26 -4.57
CA TYR A 275 -13.66 3.87 -3.83
C TYR A 275 -13.62 2.35 -3.60
N LYS A 276 -12.51 1.72 -4.00
CA LYS A 276 -12.25 0.30 -3.77
C LYS A 276 -11.06 0.17 -2.81
N PRO A 277 -11.29 -0.12 -1.51
CA PRO A 277 -10.22 -0.14 -0.52
C PRO A 277 -9.08 -1.13 -0.83
N SER A 278 -9.36 -2.21 -1.57
CA SER A 278 -8.37 -3.23 -1.93
C SER A 278 -7.42 -2.82 -3.08
N THR A 279 -7.68 -1.71 -3.78
CA THR A 279 -6.89 -1.32 -4.97
C THR A 279 -6.62 0.18 -5.06
N MET A 280 -7.37 1.01 -4.33
CA MET A 280 -7.27 2.46 -4.38
C MET A 280 -6.76 3.00 -3.04
N ARG A 281 -6.01 4.09 -3.08
CA ARG A 281 -5.57 4.78 -1.86
C ARG A 281 -6.53 5.92 -1.57
N LEU A 282 -6.85 6.09 -0.29
CA LEU A 282 -7.63 7.22 0.18
C LEU A 282 -6.76 8.03 1.14
N THR A 283 -6.67 9.32 0.88
CA THR A 283 -6.04 10.29 1.75
C THR A 283 -7.13 11.23 2.24
N TRP A 284 -7.30 11.36 3.56
CA TRP A 284 -8.18 12.34 4.15
C TRP A 284 -7.36 13.37 4.90
N ARG A 285 -7.52 14.63 4.53
CA ARG A 285 -6.96 15.76 5.24
C ARG A 285 -8.10 16.63 5.75
N ARG A 286 -8.04 17.03 7.01
CA ARG A 286 -8.92 18.03 7.59
C ARG A 286 -8.13 19.30 7.86
N ASP A 287 -8.76 20.43 7.67
CA ASP A 287 -8.30 21.73 8.16
C ASP A 287 -9.45 22.45 8.92
N PRO A 288 -9.24 23.65 9.47
CA PRO A 288 -10.27 24.37 10.21
C PRO A 288 -11.56 24.69 9.42
N LEU A 289 -11.56 24.62 8.09
CA LEU A 289 -12.71 24.99 7.26
C LEU A 289 -13.35 23.80 6.55
N VAL A 290 -12.55 22.85 6.07
CA VAL A 290 -13.03 21.78 5.18
C VAL A 290 -12.35 20.44 5.42
N HIS A 291 -12.97 19.39 4.89
CA HIS A 291 -12.35 18.09 4.71
C HIS A 291 -12.00 17.87 3.24
N HIS A 292 -10.81 17.34 2.99
CA HIS A 292 -10.27 17.00 1.70
C HIS A 292 -10.13 15.49 1.61
N TYR A 293 -10.81 14.88 0.66
CA TYR A 293 -10.72 13.44 0.37
C TYR A 293 -10.06 13.26 -0.99
N THR A 294 -8.88 12.65 -1.02
CA THR A 294 -8.15 12.36 -2.26
C THR A 294 -8.15 10.85 -2.47
N VAL A 295 -8.77 10.39 -3.56
CA VAL A 295 -8.73 9.00 -4.01
C VAL A 295 -7.74 8.89 -5.16
N GLU A 296 -6.67 8.13 -4.93
CA GLU A 296 -5.67 7.81 -5.94
C GLU A 296 -6.02 6.44 -6.56
N GLU A 297 -6.34 6.47 -7.85
CA GLU A 297 -6.45 5.29 -8.71
C GLU A 297 -5.13 5.10 -9.47
N ARG A 298 -5.05 4.08 -10.33
CA ARG A 298 -3.85 3.82 -11.13
C ARG A 298 -3.57 4.93 -12.16
N ASP A 299 -4.64 5.49 -12.70
CA ASP A 299 -4.71 6.34 -13.88
C ASP A 299 -5.71 7.49 -13.70
N ALA A 300 -6.16 7.75 -12.47
CA ALA A 300 -6.93 8.94 -12.14
C ALA A 300 -6.66 9.40 -10.70
N LEU A 301 -6.86 10.68 -10.46
CA LEU A 301 -6.91 11.31 -9.15
C LEU A 301 -8.27 11.97 -8.98
N SER A 302 -9.02 11.59 -7.94
CA SER A 302 -10.28 12.25 -7.61
C SER A 302 -10.13 12.98 -6.28
N VAL A 303 -10.57 14.23 -6.20
CA VAL A 303 -10.60 15.02 -4.97
C VAL A 303 -12.01 15.50 -4.70
N THR A 304 -12.51 15.22 -3.49
CA THR A 304 -13.80 15.67 -2.97
C THR A 304 -13.55 16.56 -1.76
N ILE A 305 -14.14 17.75 -1.75
CA ILE A 305 -14.08 18.72 -0.66
C ILE A 305 -15.45 18.81 0.00
N THR A 306 -15.48 18.72 1.33
CA THR A 306 -16.71 18.88 2.10
C THR A 306 -16.57 19.91 3.21
N ASP A 307 -17.69 20.44 3.68
CA ASP A 307 -17.76 21.17 4.94
C ASP A 307 -17.63 20.21 6.14
N HIS A 308 -17.62 20.76 7.37
CA HIS A 308 -17.57 19.97 8.62
C HIS A 308 -18.86 19.19 8.92
N ARG A 309 -19.93 19.40 8.15
CA ARG A 309 -21.16 18.60 8.20
C ARG A 309 -21.13 17.48 7.16
N ASP A 310 -19.97 17.26 6.54
CA ASP A 310 -19.71 16.27 5.51
C ASP A 310 -20.58 16.47 4.24
N GLN A 311 -21.04 17.71 3.99
CA GLN A 311 -21.70 18.10 2.74
C GLN A 311 -20.68 18.46 1.67
N VAL A 312 -20.85 17.89 0.48
CA VAL A 312 -19.93 18.12 -0.64
C VAL A 312 -20.05 19.56 -1.16
N ILE A 313 -18.91 20.26 -1.18
CA ILE A 313 -18.78 21.63 -1.68
C ILE A 313 -18.29 21.60 -3.14
N ARG A 314 -17.21 20.85 -3.41
CA ARG A 314 -16.54 20.78 -4.72
C ARG A 314 -15.97 19.38 -4.95
N GLU A 315 -15.92 18.97 -6.20
CA GLU A 315 -15.27 17.73 -6.64
C GLU A 315 -14.50 17.99 -7.93
N ILE A 316 -13.37 17.30 -8.10
CA ILE A 316 -12.62 17.27 -9.36
C ILE A 316 -12.06 15.87 -9.57
N ARG A 317 -12.07 15.42 -10.82
CA ARG A 317 -11.37 14.21 -11.26
C ARG A 317 -10.40 14.61 -12.36
N MET A 318 -9.16 14.18 -12.22
CA MET A 318 -8.12 14.37 -13.21
C MET A 318 -7.60 13.02 -13.65
N ASP A 319 -7.74 12.75 -14.94
CA ASP A 319 -7.12 11.57 -15.54
C ASP A 319 -5.62 11.79 -15.66
N LEU A 320 -4.92 10.71 -15.39
CA LEU A 320 -3.50 10.69 -15.21
C LEU A 320 -2.88 9.91 -16.37
N SER A 321 -1.81 10.46 -16.96
CA SER A 321 -1.13 9.75 -18.04
C SER A 321 -0.69 8.34 -17.59
N PRO A 322 -0.88 7.31 -18.43
CA PRO A 322 -0.54 5.95 -18.05
C PRO A 322 0.95 5.84 -17.73
N LEU A 323 1.28 5.20 -16.61
CA LEU A 323 2.66 4.94 -16.16
C LEU A 323 3.50 4.17 -17.19
N ARG A 324 2.84 3.37 -18.03
CA ARG A 324 3.48 2.51 -19.02
C ARG A 324 2.98 2.88 -20.40
N SER A 325 3.87 3.44 -21.22
CA SER A 325 3.55 3.76 -22.61
C SER A 325 3.13 2.51 -23.38
N GLU A 326 2.23 2.67 -24.35
CA GLU A 326 1.76 1.54 -25.15
C GLU A 326 2.90 0.88 -25.93
N SER A 327 3.86 1.67 -26.43
CA SER A 327 5.05 1.18 -27.12
C SER A 327 5.92 0.31 -26.21
N ALA A 328 6.15 0.72 -24.96
CA ALA A 328 6.88 -0.09 -23.99
C ALA A 328 6.14 -1.39 -23.64
N ARG A 329 4.81 -1.36 -23.50
CA ARG A 329 4.00 -2.57 -23.26
C ARG A 329 4.06 -3.56 -24.43
N LYS A 330 4.05 -3.06 -25.67
CA LYS A 330 4.21 -3.88 -26.89
C LYS A 330 5.60 -4.53 -26.93
N ALA A 331 6.64 -3.77 -26.61
CA ALA A 331 8.01 -4.29 -26.52
C ALA A 331 8.18 -5.33 -25.39
N GLU A 332 7.57 -5.10 -24.21
CA GLU A 332 7.52 -6.09 -23.13
C GLU A 332 6.88 -7.39 -23.62
N ALA A 333 5.74 -7.33 -24.29
CA ALA A 333 5.03 -8.51 -24.78
C ALA A 333 5.86 -9.29 -25.81
N PHE A 334 6.62 -8.60 -26.66
CA PHE A 334 7.52 -9.23 -27.63
C PHE A 334 8.74 -9.89 -26.97
N LEU A 335 9.36 -9.23 -25.98
CA LEU A 335 10.59 -9.72 -25.34
C LEU A 335 10.33 -10.76 -24.26
N PHE A 336 9.24 -10.61 -23.49
CA PHE A 336 8.98 -11.37 -22.28
C PHE A 336 7.58 -12.02 -22.35
N PRO A 337 7.50 -13.33 -22.67
CA PRO A 337 6.20 -14.01 -22.77
C PRO A 337 5.49 -14.12 -21.43
N PHE A 338 6.26 -14.16 -20.34
CA PHE A 338 5.77 -14.09 -18.97
C PHE A 338 6.79 -13.37 -18.08
N SER A 339 6.29 -12.89 -16.95
CA SER A 339 7.07 -12.26 -15.89
C SER A 339 6.74 -12.92 -14.55
N ILE A 340 7.74 -13.03 -13.68
CA ILE A 340 7.57 -13.53 -12.32
C ILE A 340 7.61 -12.37 -11.34
N PHE A 341 6.53 -12.24 -10.57
CA PHE A 341 6.41 -11.23 -9.52
C PHE A 341 6.46 -11.90 -8.16
N GLN A 342 7.13 -11.25 -7.20
CA GLN A 342 7.28 -11.71 -5.81
C GLN A 342 6.43 -10.88 -4.83
N SER A 343 5.88 -9.76 -5.28
CA SER A 343 5.13 -8.80 -4.47
C SER A 343 4.14 -8.04 -5.34
N MET A 344 2.96 -7.75 -4.79
CA MET A 344 1.98 -6.84 -5.41
C MET A 344 2.01 -5.50 -4.69
N PRO A 345 1.91 -4.34 -5.38
CA PRO A 345 1.92 -3.03 -4.73
C PRO A 345 0.84 -2.86 -3.65
N ASP A 346 -0.31 -3.53 -3.85
CA ASP A 346 -1.51 -3.39 -3.02
C ASP A 346 -1.67 -4.49 -1.96
N SER A 347 -0.74 -5.46 -1.92
CA SER A 347 -0.78 -6.55 -0.94
C SER A 347 0.46 -6.54 -0.05
N ALA A 348 0.28 -6.92 1.22
CA ALA A 348 1.40 -7.10 2.14
C ALA A 348 1.99 -8.52 2.10
N TYR A 349 1.39 -9.45 1.36
CA TYR A 349 1.91 -10.80 1.18
C TYR A 349 3.03 -10.85 0.13
N LEU A 350 4.04 -11.66 0.42
CA LEU A 350 4.98 -12.14 -0.59
C LEU A 350 4.32 -13.30 -1.34
N THR A 351 4.08 -13.12 -2.63
CA THR A 351 3.46 -14.14 -3.48
C THR A 351 4.31 -14.33 -4.72
N LEU A 352 4.63 -15.58 -5.07
CA LEU A 352 5.28 -15.90 -6.33
C LEU A 352 4.20 -16.11 -7.40
N ARG A 353 4.01 -15.10 -8.25
CA ARG A 353 2.98 -15.12 -9.29
C ARG A 353 3.63 -15.04 -10.67
N ILE A 354 3.25 -15.98 -11.53
CA ILE A 354 3.55 -15.93 -12.96
C ILE A 354 2.44 -15.14 -13.63
N SER A 355 2.79 -14.07 -14.32
CA SER A 355 1.87 -13.29 -15.12
C SER A 355 2.27 -13.42 -16.58
N TRP A 356 1.34 -13.94 -17.38
CA TRP A 356 1.49 -14.04 -18.82
C TRP A 356 1.13 -12.71 -19.45
N ASN A 357 1.93 -12.26 -20.41
CA ASN A 357 1.60 -11.06 -21.17
C ASN A 357 0.49 -11.42 -22.17
N ASN A 358 -0.76 -11.16 -21.79
CA ASN A 358 -1.95 -11.46 -22.58
C ASN A 358 -2.52 -10.23 -23.30
N ASP A 359 -1.96 -9.05 -23.03
CA ASP A 359 -2.43 -7.80 -23.65
C ASP A 359 -2.15 -7.77 -25.16
N PHE A 360 -1.07 -8.43 -25.59
CA PHE A 360 -0.65 -8.49 -27.00
C PHE A 360 -0.23 -9.92 -27.40
N PRO A 361 -1.17 -10.86 -27.56
CA PRO A 361 -0.85 -12.27 -27.79
C PRO A 361 -0.11 -12.51 -29.11
N LEU A 362 -0.39 -11.71 -30.14
CA LEU A 362 0.30 -11.78 -31.44
C LEU A 362 1.77 -11.36 -31.32
N LEU A 363 2.07 -10.25 -30.61
CA LEU A 363 3.46 -9.80 -30.42
C LEU A 363 4.26 -10.80 -29.58
N ARG A 364 3.63 -11.40 -28.57
CA ARG A 364 4.22 -12.51 -27.83
C ARG A 364 4.56 -13.69 -28.72
N ALA A 365 3.63 -14.12 -29.56
CA ALA A 365 3.85 -15.21 -30.51
C ALA A 365 4.99 -14.87 -31.48
N MET A 366 5.01 -13.64 -32.03
CA MET A 366 6.09 -13.16 -32.89
C MET A 366 7.45 -13.24 -32.20
N GLY A 367 7.56 -12.77 -30.95
CA GLY A 367 8.81 -12.86 -30.18
C GLY A 367 9.29 -14.29 -29.99
N ILE A 368 8.39 -15.22 -29.65
CA ILE A 368 8.71 -16.65 -29.53
C ILE A 368 9.18 -17.21 -30.88
N PHE A 369 8.49 -16.91 -31.99
CA PHE A 369 8.88 -17.37 -33.32
C PHE A 369 10.21 -16.78 -33.79
N THR A 370 10.50 -15.51 -33.46
CA THR A 370 11.80 -14.89 -33.76
C THR A 370 12.93 -15.63 -33.04
N VAL A 371 12.75 -15.95 -31.76
CA VAL A 371 13.74 -16.71 -30.98
C VAL A 371 13.92 -18.13 -31.50
N LEU A 372 12.84 -18.82 -31.83
CA LEU A 372 12.89 -20.15 -32.43
C LEU A 372 13.61 -20.13 -33.80
N GLY A 373 13.25 -19.18 -34.67
CA GLY A 373 13.88 -19.00 -35.98
C GLY A 373 15.37 -18.71 -35.87
N PHE A 374 15.77 -17.81 -34.97
CA PHE A 374 17.16 -17.51 -34.69
C PHE A 374 17.93 -18.75 -34.21
N PHE A 375 17.35 -19.53 -33.28
CA PHE A 375 17.97 -20.74 -32.76
C PHE A 375 18.17 -21.81 -33.86
N VAL A 376 17.17 -21.99 -34.73
CA VAL A 376 17.26 -22.91 -35.89
C VAL A 376 18.35 -22.48 -36.86
N LEU A 377 18.40 -21.19 -37.21
CA LEU A 377 19.43 -20.64 -38.11
C LEU A 377 20.84 -20.80 -37.51
N TRP A 378 21.00 -20.46 -36.23
CA TRP A 378 22.27 -20.60 -35.52
C TRP A 378 22.76 -22.06 -35.45
N ARG A 379 21.84 -23.01 -35.22
CA ARG A 379 22.14 -24.45 -35.27
C ARG A 379 22.55 -24.92 -36.66
N ARG A 380 21.82 -24.48 -37.69
CA ARG A 380 22.13 -24.81 -39.09
C ARG A 380 23.50 -24.27 -39.50
N TRP A 381 23.84 -23.06 -39.06
CA TRP A 381 25.16 -22.47 -39.30
C TRP A 381 26.30 -23.24 -38.60
N ARG A 382 26.03 -23.84 -37.44
CA ARG A 382 26.97 -24.74 -36.75
C ARG A 382 26.94 -26.19 -37.24
N GLY A 383 26.19 -26.49 -38.31
CA GLY A 383 26.12 -27.83 -38.91
C GLY A 383 25.46 -28.88 -38.02
N ARG A 384 24.59 -28.48 -37.08
CA ARG A 384 23.97 -29.40 -36.10
C ARG A 384 22.53 -29.72 -36.45
N SER A 385 22.10 -30.95 -36.13
CA SER A 385 20.72 -31.38 -36.35
C SER A 385 19.76 -30.81 -35.30
N LEU A 386 18.53 -30.55 -35.72
CA LEU A 386 17.43 -30.13 -34.84
C LEU A 386 16.94 -31.28 -33.93
N LYS A 387 17.19 -32.53 -34.32
CA LYS A 387 16.76 -33.72 -33.57
C LYS A 387 17.57 -33.99 -32.29
N GLU A 388 18.71 -33.32 -32.12
CA GLU A 388 19.63 -33.55 -31.00
C GLU A 388 19.18 -32.90 -29.68
N SER A 389 18.21 -31.98 -29.68
CA SER A 389 17.81 -31.27 -28.44
C SER A 389 16.34 -30.79 -28.47
N PRO A 390 15.36 -31.69 -28.49
CA PRO A 390 13.94 -31.32 -28.48
C PRO A 390 13.53 -30.52 -27.23
N LEU A 391 14.17 -30.81 -26.09
CA LEU A 391 13.94 -30.08 -24.83
C LEU A 391 14.35 -28.62 -24.90
N ASP A 392 15.38 -28.26 -25.69
CA ASP A 392 15.80 -26.88 -25.85
C ASP A 392 14.74 -26.09 -26.64
N LEU A 393 14.12 -26.70 -27.65
CA LEU A 393 13.01 -26.11 -28.41
C LEU A 393 11.78 -25.88 -27.52
N LEU A 394 11.47 -26.81 -26.62
CA LEU A 394 10.37 -26.64 -25.65
C LEU A 394 10.64 -25.47 -24.69
N VAL A 395 11.87 -25.34 -24.18
CA VAL A 395 12.26 -24.21 -23.33
C VAL A 395 12.09 -22.88 -24.08
N LEU A 396 12.52 -22.80 -25.34
CA LEU A 396 12.37 -21.60 -26.16
C LEU A 396 10.90 -21.28 -26.47
N ALA A 397 10.09 -22.29 -26.78
CA ALA A 397 8.67 -22.13 -27.06
C ALA A 397 7.90 -21.61 -25.83
N ALA A 398 8.26 -22.07 -24.64
CA ALA A 398 7.63 -21.63 -23.39
C ALA A 398 8.18 -20.29 -22.87
N CYS A 399 9.48 -20.05 -23.01
CA CYS A 399 10.17 -18.97 -22.29
C CYS A 399 10.70 -17.84 -23.18
N GLY A 400 10.67 -17.96 -24.51
CA GLY A 400 11.11 -16.91 -25.43
C GLY A 400 12.57 -16.48 -25.18
N PHE A 401 12.81 -15.16 -25.18
CA PHE A 401 14.15 -14.58 -25.01
C PHE A 401 14.84 -14.98 -23.69
N PRO A 402 14.17 -14.96 -22.51
CA PRO A 402 14.75 -15.52 -21.28
C PRO A 402 15.27 -16.95 -21.44
N GLY A 403 14.52 -17.80 -22.15
CA GLY A 403 14.94 -19.18 -22.45
C GLY A 403 16.19 -19.24 -23.31
N LEU A 404 16.29 -18.38 -24.34
CA LEU A 404 17.46 -18.31 -25.21
C LEU A 404 18.71 -17.89 -24.44
N LEU A 405 18.63 -16.86 -23.60
CA LEU A 405 19.74 -16.40 -22.77
C LEU A 405 20.18 -17.47 -21.78
N ALA A 406 19.24 -18.17 -21.14
CA ALA A 406 19.54 -19.26 -20.23
C ALA A 406 20.24 -20.43 -20.94
N LEU A 407 19.82 -20.79 -22.15
CA LEU A 407 20.43 -21.86 -22.94
C LEU A 407 21.81 -21.49 -23.48
N LEU A 408 22.05 -20.21 -23.79
CA LEU A 408 23.38 -19.72 -24.17
C LEU A 408 24.34 -19.74 -22.97
N TRP A 409 23.86 -19.32 -21.79
CA TRP A 409 24.67 -19.29 -20.56
C TRP A 409 25.03 -20.69 -20.04
N ALA A 410 24.06 -21.60 -19.98
CA ALA A 410 24.27 -22.96 -19.48
C ALA A 410 25.19 -23.82 -20.38
N GLY A 411 25.60 -23.27 -21.53
CA GLY A 411 26.40 -23.98 -22.52
C GLY A 411 25.65 -25.13 -23.19
N HIS A 412 26.25 -25.67 -24.23
CA HIS A 412 25.79 -26.93 -24.82
C HIS A 412 26.45 -28.10 -24.09
N LEU A 413 25.72 -29.20 -23.89
CA LEU A 413 26.33 -30.48 -23.52
C LEU A 413 27.44 -30.81 -24.54
N PRO A 414 28.69 -31.04 -24.12
CA PRO A 414 29.68 -31.67 -24.97
C PRO A 414 29.26 -33.14 -25.11
N GLY A 415 28.85 -33.56 -26.31
CA GLY A 415 28.36 -34.92 -26.58
C GLY A 415 28.78 -35.43 -27.96
N GLN A 416 30.07 -35.78 -28.07
CA GLN A 416 30.69 -36.81 -28.93
C GLN A 416 30.41 -36.85 -30.45
N ARG A 417 31.27 -36.15 -31.21
CA ARG A 417 32.42 -36.72 -31.96
C ARG A 417 33.20 -35.56 -32.59
N GLN A 418 34.38 -35.26 -32.07
CA GLN A 418 35.44 -34.76 -32.94
C GLN A 418 35.79 -35.93 -33.84
N ALA A 419 35.34 -35.89 -35.10
CA ALA A 419 35.88 -36.76 -36.13
C ALA A 419 37.39 -36.53 -36.13
N GLU A 420 38.13 -37.59 -35.82
CA GLU A 420 39.55 -37.69 -36.01
C GLU A 420 39.91 -37.06 -37.36
N ARG A 421 40.74 -36.03 -37.33
CA ARG A 421 41.50 -35.64 -38.51
C ARG A 421 42.34 -36.87 -38.87
N ARG A 422 41.88 -37.63 -39.86
CA ARG A 422 42.69 -38.64 -40.55
C ARG A 422 43.94 -37.94 -41.08
N SER A 423 45.05 -38.15 -40.38
CA SER A 423 46.37 -38.22 -40.98
C SER A 423 46.47 -39.58 -41.68
N ALA A 424 46.24 -39.58 -42.99
CA ALA A 424 46.81 -40.49 -43.97
C ALA A 424 46.56 -39.90 -45.35
#